data_AF-K0ZV73-F1
#
_entry.id   AF-K0ZV73-F1
#
_cell.length_a   1.000
_cell.length_b   1.000
_cell.length_c   1.000
_cell.angle_alpha   90.00
_cell.angle_beta   90.00
_cell.angle_gamma   90.00
#
_symmetry.space_group_name_H-M   'P 1'
#
loop_
_entity.id
_entity.type
_entity.pdbx_description
1 polymer ?
#
loop_
_entity_poly.entity_id
_entity_poly.type
_entity_poly.pdbx_seq_one_letter_code
_entity_poly.pdbx_strand_id
1 'polypeptide(L)' 'MNIVKEFATEWGLDSLLLAKSLKSYDLKKPEEIPFREDLVKTLDATKATNQFAGSKLKLNMELNKVLPQWMQEMKLRFK' A
#
# COMPACT_ATOMS: atom_id res chain seq x y z
N MET A 1 13.32 -10.50 5.14
CA MET A 1 12.23 -10.07 4.25
C MET A 1 11.37 -9.09 5.00
N ASN A 2 11.26 -7.85 4.50
CA ASN A 2 10.43 -6.82 5.10
C ASN A 2 9.22 -6.67 4.19
N ILE A 3 8.12 -7.35 4.52
CA ILE A 3 6.92 -7.47 3.68
C ILE A 3 6.34 -6.12 3.26
N VAL A 4 6.54 -5.08 4.08
CA VAL A 4 6.17 -3.70 3.75
C VAL A 4 7.02 -3.17 2.61
N LYS A 5 8.34 -3.43 2.60
CA LYS A 5 9.22 -3.03 1.51
C LYS A 5 8.91 -3.80 0.22
N GLU A 6 8.58 -5.09 0.33
CA GLU A 6 8.20 -5.92 -0.82
C GLU A 6 6.92 -5.38 -1.48
N PHE A 7 5.86 -5.18 -0.70
CA PHE A 7 4.62 -4.58 -1.22
C PHE A 7 4.84 -3.17 -1.75
N ALA A 8 5.61 -2.34 -1.06
CA ALA A 8 5.92 -1.00 -1.55
C ALA A 8 6.69 -1.01 -2.87
N THR A 9 7.62 -1.95 -3.06
CA THR A 9 8.37 -2.10 -4.32
C THR A 9 7.48 -2.64 -5.43
N GLU A 10 6.61 -3.60 -5.13
CA GLU A 10 5.65 -4.15 -6.07
C GLU A 10 4.73 -3.06 -6.62
N TRP A 11 4.23 -2.20 -5.74
CA TRP A 11 3.24 -1.17 -6.05
C TRP A 11 3.79 0.23 -6.30
N GLY A 12 5.11 0.43 -6.23
CA GLY A 12 5.74 1.74 -6.43
C GLY A 12 5.33 2.77 -5.37
N LEU A 13 5.29 2.37 -4.10
CA LEU A 13 4.91 3.20 -2.96
C LEU A 13 6.13 3.60 -2.11
N ASP A 14 5.96 4.64 -1.30
CA ASP A 14 6.90 4.94 -0.22
C ASP A 14 6.76 3.91 0.91
N SER A 15 7.81 3.11 1.11
CA SER A 15 7.81 2.04 2.12
C SER A 15 7.76 2.54 3.57
N LEU A 16 8.25 3.75 3.86
CA LEU A 16 8.23 4.33 5.20
C LEU A 16 6.84 4.86 5.54
N LEU A 17 6.19 5.51 4.58
CA LEU A 17 4.81 5.97 4.70
C LEU A 17 3.85 4.78 4.83
N LEU A 18 4.06 3.71 4.05
CA LEU A 18 3.28 2.48 4.16
C LEU A 18 3.45 1.82 5.54
N ALA A 19 4.68 1.74 6.05
CA ALA A 19 4.94 1.22 7.40
C ALA A 19 4.23 2.04 8.47
N LYS A 20 4.28 3.38 8.35
CA LYS A 20 3.59 4.31 9.26
C LYS A 20 2.07 4.12 9.20
N SER A 21 1.51 3.99 8.00
CA SER A 21 0.09 3.71 7.78
C SER A 21 -0.34 2.41 8.45
N LEU A 22 0.41 1.31 8.21
CA LEU A 22 0.11 0.01 8.81
C LEU A 22 0.18 0.03 10.34
N LYS A 23 1.15 0.75 10.91
CA LYS A 23 1.25 0.95 12.36
C LYS A 23 0.02 1.66 12.93
N SER A 24 -0.46 2.70 12.24
CA SER A 24 -1.63 3.49 12.63
C SER A 24 -2.98 2.85 12.28
N TYR A 25 -3.01 1.81 11.45
CA TYR A 25 -4.25 1.16 11.01
C TYR A 25 -5.00 0.52 12.17
N ASP A 26 -6.31 0.74 12.24
CA ASP A 26 -7.21 0.21 13.27
C ASP A 26 -8.14 -0.85 12.67
N LEU A 27 -8.04 -2.07 13.19
CA LEU A 27 -8.90 -3.20 12.78
C LEU A 27 -10.38 -2.97 13.09
N LYS A 28 -10.71 -2.02 13.98
CA LYS A 28 -12.11 -1.67 14.30
C LYS A 28 -12.73 -0.71 13.26
N LYS A 29 -11.91 -0.09 12.42
CA LYS A 29 -12.31 0.86 11.36
C LYS A 29 -11.62 0.48 10.04
N PRO A 30 -11.88 -0.72 9.51
CA PRO A 30 -11.11 -1.25 8.38
C PRO A 30 -11.22 -0.42 7.10
N GLU A 31 -12.28 0.37 6.96
CA GLU A 31 -12.52 1.34 5.89
C GLU A 31 -11.60 2.57 5.95
N GLU A 32 -11.07 2.92 7.13
CA GLU A 32 -10.17 4.06 7.32
C GLU A 32 -8.72 3.62 7.14
N ILE A 33 -8.14 3.88 5.96
CA ILE A 33 -6.71 3.68 5.72
C ILE A 33 -5.94 4.97 6.10
N PRO A 34 -5.10 4.96 7.15
CA PRO A 34 -4.33 6.15 7.53
C PRO A 34 -3.40 6.59 6.41
N PHE A 35 -3.31 7.89 6.17
CA PHE A 35 -2.41 8.48 5.15
C PHE A 35 -2.70 8.01 3.71
N ARG A 36 -3.92 7.54 3.39
CA ARG A 36 -4.28 7.04 2.06
C ARG A 36 -3.97 8.03 0.94
N GLU A 37 -4.35 9.30 1.12
CA GLU A 37 -4.12 10.33 0.11
C GLU A 37 -2.63 10.52 -0.17
N ASP A 38 -1.80 10.51 0.87
CA ASP A 38 -0.36 10.67 0.73
C ASP A 38 0.28 9.43 0.10
N LEU A 39 -0.17 8.22 0.45
CA LEU A 39 0.25 6.99 -0.22
C LEU A 39 -0.01 7.06 -1.73
N VAL A 40 -1.21 7.49 -2.13
CA VAL A 40 -1.57 7.65 -3.55
C VAL A 40 -0.72 8.72 -4.23
N LYS A 41 -0.32 9.80 -3.54
CA LYS A 41 0.61 10.81 -4.09
C LYS A 41 2.02 10.25 -4.32
N THR A 42 2.46 9.28 -3.50
CA THR A 42 3.78 8.64 -3.66
C THR A 42 3.83 7.59 -4.77
N LEU A 43 2.69 7.27 -5.42
CA LEU A 43 2.65 6.29 -6.50
C LEU A 43 3.60 6.64 -7.66
N ASP A 44 4.58 5.78 -7.85
CA ASP A 44 5.57 5.86 -8.90
C ASP A 44 5.51 4.61 -9.78
N ALA A 45 4.81 4.74 -10.90
CA ALA A 45 4.66 3.66 -11.87
C ALA A 45 5.98 3.26 -12.55
N THR A 46 7.04 4.08 -12.47
CA THR A 46 8.37 3.74 -12.99
C THR A 46 9.16 2.85 -12.05
N LYS A 47 8.82 2.87 -10.75
CA LYS A 47 9.43 2.04 -9.71
C LYS A 47 8.65 0.76 -9.41
N ALA A 48 7.36 0.73 -9.75
CA ALA A 48 6.53 -0.45 -9.58
C ALA A 48 7.09 -1.64 -10.37
N THR A 49 7.02 -2.83 -9.78
CA THR A 49 7.54 -4.07 -10.38
C THR A 49 6.43 -5.07 -10.74
N ASN A 50 5.17 -4.74 -10.45
CA ASN A 50 4.02 -5.55 -10.85
C ASN A 50 3.63 -5.38 -12.33
N GLN A 51 2.66 -6.19 -12.77
CA GLN A 51 2.13 -6.17 -14.14
C GLN A 51 1.50 -4.85 -14.61
N PHE A 52 1.30 -3.88 -13.71
CA PHE A 52 0.74 -2.55 -13.99
C PHE A 52 1.81 -1.46 -14.04
N ALA A 53 3.09 -1.82 -13.90
CA ALA A 53 4.22 -0.92 -14.07
C ALA A 53 4.14 -0.13 -15.39
N GLY A 54 4.59 1.12 -15.35
CA GLY A 54 4.49 2.07 -16.47
C GLY A 54 3.12 2.72 -16.65
N SER A 55 2.03 2.22 -16.05
CA SER A 55 0.69 2.82 -16.13
C SER A 55 0.20 3.32 -14.77
N LYS A 56 0.41 4.62 -14.50
CA LYS A 56 -0.03 5.26 -13.24
C LYS A 56 -1.53 5.11 -12.99
N LEU A 57 -2.36 5.21 -14.04
CA LEU A 57 -3.80 5.06 -13.93
C LEU A 57 -4.20 3.64 -13.50
N LYS A 58 -3.70 2.60 -14.20
CA LYS A 58 -3.99 1.20 -13.85
C LYS A 58 -3.47 0.86 -12.45
N LEU A 59 -2.25 1.28 -12.14
CA LEU A 59 -1.63 1.06 -10.84
C LEU A 59 -2.45 1.67 -9.71
N ASN A 60 -2.94 2.92 -9.87
CA ASN A 60 -3.81 3.55 -8.87
C ASN A 60 -5.16 2.82 -8.74
N MET A 61 -5.79 2.44 -9.87
CA MET A 61 -7.08 1.72 -9.85
C MET A 61 -6.97 0.39 -9.11
N GLU A 62 -5.94 -0.40 -9.40
CA GLU A 62 -5.75 -1.71 -8.77
C GLU A 62 -5.26 -1.58 -7.32
N LEU A 63 -4.39 -0.60 -7.02
CA LEU A 63 -3.96 -0.33 -5.64
C LEU A 63 -5.16 -0.04 -4.73
N ASN A 64 -6.12 0.75 -5.21
CA ASN A 64 -7.32 1.07 -4.44
C ASN A 64 -8.17 -0.16 -4.06
N LYS A 65 -8.04 -1.27 -4.82
CA LYS A 65 -8.71 -2.54 -4.53
C LYS A 65 -7.92 -3.41 -3.56
N VAL A 66 -6.61 -3.53 -3.75
CA VAL A 66 -5.78 -4.47 -2.99
C VAL A 66 -5.29 -3.91 -1.65
N LEU A 67 -5.08 -2.59 -1.55
CA LEU A 67 -4.48 -1.96 -0.37
C LEU A 67 -5.32 -2.19 0.91
N PRO A 68 -6.66 -2.04 0.91
CA PRO A 68 -7.46 -2.33 2.11
C PRO A 68 -7.29 -3.77 2.60
N GLN A 69 -7.33 -4.75 1.69
CA GLN A 69 -7.18 -6.17 2.02
C GLN A 69 -5.80 -6.45 2.59
N TRP A 70 -4.75 -5.98 1.92
CA TRP A 70 -3.37 -6.15 2.38
C TRP A 70 -3.14 -5.52 3.76
N MET A 71 -3.67 -4.32 4.02
CA MET A 71 -3.56 -3.65 5.32
C MET A 71 -4.17 -4.48 6.45
N GLN A 72 -5.36 -5.04 6.21
CA GLN A 72 -6.05 -5.91 7.16
C GLN A 72 -5.27 -7.20 7.42
N GLU A 73 -4.82 -7.89 6.37
CA GLU A 73 -4.05 -9.12 6.48
C GLU A 73 -2.75 -8.91 7.26
N MET A 74 -1.99 -7.85 6.93
CA MET A 74 -0.74 -7.56 7.62
C MET A 74 -0.97 -7.20 9.08
N LYS A 75 -1.99 -6.38 9.38
CA LYS A 75 -2.29 -6.00 10.76
C LYS A 75 -2.70 -7.20 11.62
N LEU A 76 -3.39 -8.17 11.05
CA LEU A 76 -3.73 -9.42 11.73
C LEU A 76 -2.51 -10.34 11.91
N ARG A 77 -1.63 -10.41 10.91
CA ARG A 77 -0.42 -11.26 10.95
C ARG A 77 0.62 -10.79 11.97
N PHE A 78 0.74 -9.48 12.19
CA PHE A 78 1.70 -8.87 13.12
C PHE A 78 1.06 -8.37 14.42
N LYS A 79 -0.13 -8.86 14.76
CA LYS A 79 -0.80 -8.57 16.02
C LYS A 79 -0.12 -9.28 17.20
#